data_AF-A0A4V0I8I4-F1
#
_entry.id   AF-A0A4V0I8I4-F1
#
_cell.length_a   1.000
_cell.length_b   1.000
_cell.length_c   1.000
_cell.angle_alpha   90.00
_cell.angle_beta   90.00
_cell.angle_gamma   90.00
#
_symmetry.space_group_name_H-M   'P 1'
#
loop_
_entity.id
_entity.type
_entity.pdbx_description
1 polymer ?
#
loop_
_entity_poly.entity_id
_entity_poly.type
_entity_poly.pdbx_seq_one_letter_code
_entity_poly.pdbx_strand_id
1 'polypeptide(L)' 'MNPATFAVLAVVIGSVVLFGTATVLALGWAFRDGQFDNLDRGAASIFGPDEPVGEPTDAFPE' A
#
# COMPACT_ATOMS: atom_id res chain seq x y z
N MET A 1 15.49 34.92 -7.79
CA MET A 1 15.88 33.49 -7.82
C MET A 1 16.89 33.27 -8.92
N ASN A 2 17.91 32.44 -8.70
CA ASN A 2 18.88 32.12 -9.75
C ASN A 2 18.38 30.92 -10.60
N PRO A 3 18.99 30.64 -11.76
CA PRO A 3 18.59 29.54 -12.62
C PRO A 3 18.59 28.17 -11.93
N ALA A 4 19.52 27.93 -11.01
CA ALA A 4 19.58 26.68 -10.25
C ALA A 4 18.36 26.50 -9.34
N THR A 5 17.86 27.57 -8.70
CA THR A 5 16.63 27.52 -7.90
C THR A 5 15.43 27.09 -8.74
N PHE A 6 15.28 27.63 -9.96
CA PHE A 6 14.20 27.24 -10.86
C PHE A 6 14.32 25.79 -11.32
N ALA A 7 15.54 25.32 -11.60
CA ALA A 7 15.78 23.92 -11.98
C ALA A 7 15.41 22.96 -10.85
N VAL A 8 15.83 23.25 -9.61
CA VAL A 8 15.46 22.44 -8.44
C VAL A 8 13.95 22.42 -8.25
N LEU A 9 13.30 23.58 -8.33
CA LEU A 9 11.84 23.67 -8.18
C LEU A 9 11.11 22.88 -9.27
N ALA A 10 11.55 22.97 -10.52
CA ALA A 10 10.97 22.23 -11.63
C ALA A 10 11.10 20.72 -11.45
N VAL A 11 12.25 20.24 -10.97
CA VAL A 11 12.47 18.81 -10.68
C VAL A 11 11.56 18.35 -9.55
N VAL A 12 11.47 19.11 -8.45
CA VAL A 12 10.63 18.74 -7.30
C VAL A 12 9.16 18.70 -7.70
N ILE A 13 8.64 19.78 -8.30
CA ILE A 13 7.23 19.86 -8.70
C ILE A 13 6.94 18.81 -9.78
N GLY A 14 7.81 18.68 -10.78
CA GLY A 14 7.67 17.68 -11.84
C GLY A 14 7.63 16.26 -11.29
N SER A 15 8.47 15.95 -10.30
CA SER A 15 8.48 14.64 -9.63
C SER A 15 7.17 14.40 -8.88
N VAL A 16 6.69 15.38 -8.10
CA VAL A 16 5.42 15.26 -7.38
C VAL A 16 4.25 15.02 -8.33
N VAL A 17 4.17 15.79 -9.42
CA VAL A 17 3.09 15.64 -10.41
C VAL A 17 3.19 14.28 -11.10
N LEU A 18 4.36 13.90 -11.58
CA LEU A 18 4.57 12.67 -12.34
C LEU A 18 4.31 11.44 -11.47
N PHE A 19 4.98 11.33 -10.32
CA PHE A 19 4.86 10.15 -9.46
C PHE A 19 3.53 10.12 -8.70
N GLY A 20 2.99 11.29 -8.32
CA GLY A 20 1.66 11.36 -7.72
C GLY A 20 0.58 10.89 -8.69
N THR A 21 0.62 11.36 -9.94
CA THR A 21 -0.31 10.92 -10.99
C THR A 21 -0.15 9.43 -11.28
N ALA A 22 1.09 8.95 -11.45
CA ALA A 22 1.36 7.53 -11.67
C ALA A 22 0.80 6.66 -10.54
N THR A 23 0.95 7.10 -9.28
CA THR A 23 0.41 6.40 -8.10
C THR A 23 -1.11 6.30 -8.16
N VAL A 24 -1.82 7.40 -8.42
CA VAL A 24 -3.28 7.41 -8.49
C VAL A 24 -3.79 6.51 -9.63
N LEU A 25 -3.13 6.56 -10.79
CA LEU A 25 -3.49 5.72 -11.93
C LEU A 25 -3.23 4.24 -11.64
N ALA A 26 -2.08 3.90 -11.06
CA ALA A 26 -1.74 2.53 -10.69
C ALA A 26 -2.71 1.98 -9.63
N LEU A 27 -3.03 2.76 -8.60
CA LEU A 27 -3.97 2.35 -7.56
C LEU A 27 -5.39 2.20 -8.13
N GLY A 28 -5.81 3.13 -8.98
CA GLY A 28 -7.09 3.06 -9.67
C GLY A 28 -7.21 1.90 -10.65
N TRP A 29 -6.11 1.47 -11.27
CA TRP A 29 -6.05 0.24 -12.06
C TRP A 29 -6.16 -0.99 -11.15
N ALA A 30 -5.33 -1.06 -10.11
CA ALA A 30 -5.30 -2.21 -9.19
C ALA A 30 -6.66 -2.45 -8.52
N PHE A 31 -7.38 -1.40 -8.15
CA PHE A 31 -8.74 -1.51 -7.63
C PHE A 31 -9.74 -2.04 -8.68
N ARG A 32 -9.68 -1.56 -9.93
CA ARG A 32 -10.57 -2.02 -11.01
C ARG A 32 -10.29 -3.46 -11.45
N ASP A 33 -9.03 -3.88 -11.36
CA ASP A 33 -8.57 -5.20 -11.73
C ASP A 33 -8.78 -6.24 -10.62
N GLY A 34 -9.29 -5.83 -9.46
CA GLY A 34 -9.60 -6.74 -8.36
C GLY A 34 -8.39 -7.16 -7.53
N GLN A 35 -7.26 -6.44 -7.61
CA GLN A 35 -6.07 -6.71 -6.79
C GLN A 35 -6.35 -6.60 -5.28
N PHE A 36 -7.46 -5.96 -4.89
CA PHE A 36 -7.94 -5.83 -3.52
C PHE A 36 -9.13 -6.74 -3.18
N ASP A 37 -9.59 -7.62 -4.09
CA ASP A 37 -10.82 -8.40 -3.90
C ASP A 37 -10.70 -9.49 -2.81
N ASN A 38 -9.48 -9.87 -2.46
CA ASN A 38 -9.22 -10.99 -1.54
C ASN A 38 -8.28 -10.61 -0.39
N LEU A 39 -8.38 -9.36 0.09
CA LEU A 39 -7.61 -8.90 1.24
C LEU A 39 -7.81 -9.80 2.46
N ASP A 40 -9.03 -10.28 2.70
CA ASP A 40 -9.34 -11.18 3.81
C ASP A 40 -8.55 -12.49 3.75
N ARG A 41 -8.36 -13.05 2.55
CA ARG A 41 -7.55 -14.27 2.36
C ARG A 41 -6.08 -14.01 2.67
N GLY A 42 -5.55 -12.86 2.26
CA GLY A 42 -4.19 -12.46 2.60
C GLY A 42 -4.02 -12.22 4.10
N ALA A 43 -4.99 -11.58 4.74
CA ALA A 43 -4.99 -11.38 6.19
C ALA A 43 -5.05 -12.72 6.95
N ALA A 44 -5.82 -13.68 6.44
CA ALA A 44 -5.94 -15.01 7.02
C ALA A 44 -4.74 -15.94 6.71
N SER A 45 -3.81 -15.57 5.81
CA SER A 45 -2.77 -16.50 5.34
C SER A 45 -1.72 -16.87 6.38
N ILE A 46 -1.66 -16.12 7.49
CA ILE A 46 -0.76 -16.41 8.61
C ILE A 46 -1.28 -17.55 9.49
N PHE A 47 -2.59 -17.79 9.47
CA PHE A 47 -3.24 -18.79 10.30
C PHE A 47 -3.16 -20.16 9.65
N GLY A 48 -2.98 -21.19 10.45
CA GLY A 48 -3.15 -22.57 10.01
C GLY A 48 -4.61 -22.85 9.60
N PRO A 49 -4.88 -23.93 8.84
CA PRO A 49 -6.23 -24.27 8.37
C PRO A 49 -7.28 -24.40 9.49
N ASP A 50 -6.85 -24.83 10.67
CA ASP A 50 -7.70 -25.08 11.83
C ASP A 50 -7.49 -24.04 12.96
N GLU A 51 -6.68 -23.01 12.71
CA GLU A 51 -6.35 -22.00 13.72
C GLU A 51 -7.45 -20.92 13.80
N PRO A 52 -7.95 -20.59 15.00
CA PRO A 52 -9.06 -19.66 15.14
C PRO A 52 -8.61 -18.21 14.91
N VAL A 53 -9.21 -17.56 13.90
CA VAL A 53 -8.95 -16.15 13.60
C VAL A 53 -9.69 -15.26 14.59
N GLY A 54 -8.95 -14.38 15.27
CA GLY A 54 -9.53 -13.40 16.20
C GLY A 54 -9.68 -13.90 17.64
N GLU A 55 -9.23 -15.12 17.94
CA GLU A 55 -9.22 -15.66 19.31
C GLU A 55 -7.79 -15.72 19.87
N PRO A 56 -7.57 -15.37 21.15
CA PRO A 56 -6.29 -15.59 21.81
C PRO A 56 -6.00 -17.08 21.94
N THR A 57 -4.88 -17.55 21.39
CA THR A 57 -4.44 -18.94 21.48
C THR A 57 -3.33 -19.16 22.51
N ASP A 58 -2.65 -18.10 22.94
CA ASP A 58 -1.60 -18.15 23.95
C ASP A 58 -2.18 -18.04 25.36
N ALA A 59 -1.76 -18.91 26.27
CA ALA A 59 -2.20 -18.95 27.66
C ALA A 59 -1.04 -19.37 28.57
N PHE A 60 -0.94 -18.73 29.74
CA PHE A 60 0.01 -19.15 30.77
C PHE A 60 -0.47 -20.45 31.45
N PRO A 61 0.43 -21.39 31.81
CA PRO A 61 0.05 -22.60 32.53
C PRO A 61 -0.51 -22.29 33.93
N GLU A 62 -1.40 -23.15 34.44
CA GLU A 62 -1.85 -23.15 35.85
C GLU A 62 -0.83 -23.81 36.80
#